data_AF-A0A4Y2BE60-F1
#
_entry.id   AF-A0A4Y2BE60-F1
#
_cell.length_a   1.000
_cell.length_b   1.000
_cell.length_c   1.000
_cell.angle_alpha   90.00
_cell.angle_beta   90.00
_cell.angle_gamma   90.00
#
_symmetry.space_group_name_H-M   'P 1'
#
loop_
_entity.id
_entity.type
_entity.pdbx_description
1 polymer ?
#
loop_
_entity_poly.entity_id
_entity_poly.type
_entity_poly.pdbx_seq_one_letter_code
_entity_poly.pdbx_strand_id
1 'polypeptide(L)'
;MAIREIIAYSHEKNLREVRVISDSRSALMALNSLGERRQIINVMKKSVNNDIELCWVRAHQGPFGNELTDELSKEATARDTIDYKFNRYCVELKYDVRRKY
;
A
#
# COMPACT_ATOMS: atom_id res chain seq x y z
N MET A 1 -3.93 1.31 -1.38
CA MET A 1 -2.46 1.40 -1.31
C MET A 1 -1.97 -0.05 -1.28
N ALA A 2 -1.16 -0.49 -2.24
CA ALA A 2 -0.86 -1.93 -2.44
C ALA A 2 -0.38 -2.63 -1.16
N ILE A 3 0.53 -2.01 -0.40
CA ILE A 3 1.05 -2.55 0.86
C ILE A 3 -0.07 -2.82 1.89
N ARG A 4 -1.08 -1.94 1.99
CA ARG A 4 -2.21 -2.13 2.92
C ARG A 4 -3.05 -3.34 2.55
N GLU A 5 -3.30 -3.54 1.26
CA GLU A 5 -4.12 -4.66 0.79
C GLU A 5 -3.40 -5.98 1.06
N ILE A 6 -2.09 -6.04 0.85
CA ILE A 6 -1.28 -7.23 1.15
C ILE A 6 -1.32 -7.55 2.64
N ILE A 7 -1.18 -6.55 3.52
CA ILE A 7 -1.28 -6.72 4.97
C ILE A 7 -2.68 -7.24 5.36
N ALA A 8 -3.74 -6.64 4.81
CA ALA A 8 -5.11 -7.09 5.09
C ALA A 8 -5.34 -8.54 4.64
N TYR A 9 -4.85 -8.89 3.45
CA TYR A 9 -4.91 -10.25 2.91
C TYR A 9 -4.13 -11.26 3.76
N SER A 10 -2.93 -10.89 4.23
CA SER A 10 -2.17 -11.78 5.12
C SER A 10 -2.88 -12.07 6.43
N HIS A 11 -3.59 -11.08 6.98
CA HIS A 11 -4.42 -11.27 8.19
C HIS A 11 -5.63 -12.16 7.90
N GLU A 12 -6.35 -11.90 6.81
CA GLU A 12 -7.52 -12.71 6.42
C GLU A 12 -7.15 -14.18 6.24
N LYS A 13 -6.00 -14.43 5.60
CA LYS A 13 -5.49 -15.79 5.34
C LYS A 13 -4.68 -16.38 6.49
N ASN A 14 -4.52 -15.67 7.61
CA ASN A 14 -3.71 -16.07 8.77
C ASN A 14 -2.30 -16.54 8.37
N LEU A 15 -1.68 -15.84 7.41
CA LEU A 15 -0.33 -16.16 6.95
C LEU A 15 0.70 -15.79 8.03
N ARG A 16 1.73 -16.62 8.15
CA ARG A 16 2.89 -16.38 9.02
C ARG A 16 4.12 -16.14 8.15
N GLU A 17 5.08 -15.37 8.66
CA GLU A 17 6.36 -15.09 7.98
C GLU A 17 6.19 -14.48 6.56
N VAL A 18 5.30 -13.49 6.44
CA VAL A 18 5.01 -12.81 5.19
C VAL A 18 6.09 -11.77 4.90
N ARG A 19 6.76 -11.91 3.76
CA ARG A 19 7.64 -10.86 3.22
C ARG A 19 6.91 -10.01 2.20
N VAL A 20 6.79 -8.71 2.48
CA VAL A 20 6.28 -7.71 1.55
C VAL A 20 7.45 -6.97 0.93
N ILE A 21 7.70 -7.22 -0.34
CA ILE A 21 8.76 -6.58 -1.10
C ILE A 21 8.17 -5.37 -1.82
N SER A 22 8.78 -4.20 -1.66
CA SER A 22 8.35 -2.99 -2.35
C SER A 22 9.55 -2.16 -2.81
N ASP A 23 9.44 -1.57 -4.00
CA ASP A 23 10.41 -0.61 -4.51
C ASP A 23 10.16 0.84 -4.05
N SER A 24 9.00 1.08 -3.45
CA SER A 24 8.60 2.38 -2.93
C SER A 24 9.31 2.70 -1.62
N ARG A 25 10.56 3.17 -1.73
CA ARG A 25 11.39 3.58 -0.58
C ARG A 25 10.66 4.59 0.32
N SER A 26 9.95 5.55 -0.27
CA SER A 26 9.20 6.57 0.48
C SER A 26 8.04 5.99 1.28
N ALA A 27 7.32 4.99 0.74
CA ALA A 27 6.24 4.31 1.47
C ALA A 27 6.80 3.53 2.67
N LEU A 28 7.91 2.80 2.47
CA LEU A 28 8.57 2.05 3.54
C LEU A 28 9.13 2.98 4.62
N MET A 29 9.74 4.11 4.25
CA MET A 29 10.20 5.11 5.21
C MET A 29 9.05 5.73 6.02
N ALA A 30 7.90 6.00 5.39
CA ALA A 30 6.72 6.48 6.10
C ALA A 30 6.21 5.45 7.13
N LEU A 31 6.24 4.16 6.77
CA LEU A 31 5.89 3.04 7.65
C LEU A 31 6.91 2.81 8.78
N ASN A 32 8.17 3.17 8.62
CA ASN A 32 9.18 3.08 9.68
C ASN A 32 9.33 4.37 10.50
N SER A 33 8.74 5.49 10.06
CA SER A 33 8.91 6.79 10.73
C SER A 33 8.15 6.86 12.07
N LEU A 34 8.83 7.21 13.15
CA LEU A 34 8.19 7.41 14.46
C LEU A 34 7.33 8.70 14.52
N GLY A 35 7.65 9.70 13.68
CA GLY A 35 7.03 11.02 13.70
C GLY A 35 5.88 11.22 12.69
N GLU A 36 5.29 10.14 12.19
CA GLU A 36 4.27 10.24 11.14
C GLU A 36 2.93 10.77 11.69
N ARG A 37 2.41 11.81 11.03
CA ARG A 37 1.18 12.49 11.42
C ARG A 37 -0.04 11.99 10.64
N ARG A 38 0.19 11.35 9.49
CA ARG A 38 -0.87 10.83 8.63
C ARG A 38 -1.53 9.62 9.28
N GLN A 39 -2.79 9.78 9.68
CA GLN A 39 -3.58 8.72 10.33
C GLN A 39 -3.58 7.41 9.52
N ILE A 40 -3.67 7.50 8.19
CA ILE A 40 -3.68 6.32 7.33
C ILE A 40 -2.40 5.46 7.46
N ILE A 41 -1.23 6.09 7.60
CA ILE A 41 0.04 5.38 7.79
C ILE A 41 0.12 4.80 9.20
N ASN A 42 -0.38 5.53 10.20
CA ASN A 42 -0.39 5.05 11.59
C ASN A 42 -1.34 3.86 11.79
N VAL A 43 -2.47 3.82 11.07
CA VAL A 43 -3.34 2.64 11.02
C VAL A 43 -2.60 1.47 10.37
N MET A 44 -1.95 1.67 9.22
CA MET A 44 -1.17 0.61 8.56
C MET A 44 -0.06 0.07 9.46
N LYS A 45 0.68 0.93 10.16
CA LYS A 45 1.72 0.53 11.13
C LYS A 45 1.20 -0.40 12.21
N LYS A 46 0.02 -0.08 12.77
CA LYS A 46 -0.61 -0.94 13.79
C LYS A 46 -1.03 -2.30 13.23
N SER A 47 -1.29 -2.38 11.92
CA SER A 47 -1.62 -3.62 11.24
C SER A 47 -0.39 -4.42 10.80
N VAL A 48 0.81 -3.84 10.81
CA VAL A 48 2.05 -4.60 10.61
C VAL A 48 2.36 -5.29 11.94
N ASN A 49 2.22 -6.63 11.96
CA ASN A 49 2.61 -7.46 13.09
C ASN A 49 4.04 -8.02 12.89
N ASN A 50 4.55 -8.73 13.89
CA ASN A 50 5.89 -9.34 13.84
C ASN A 50 6.02 -10.44 12.77
N ASP A 51 4.91 -10.93 12.24
CA ASP A 51 4.88 -11.93 11.18
C ASP A 51 5.05 -11.32 9.78
N ILE A 52 5.06 -9.98 9.66
CA ILE A 52 5.20 -9.27 8.39
C ILE A 52 6.54 -8.53 8.35
N GLU A 53 7.40 -8.97 7.43
CA GLU A 53 8.67 -8.31 7.13
C GLU A 53 8.50 -7.42 5.89
N LEU A 54 8.87 -6.13 6.02
CA LEU A 54 8.85 -5.18 4.92
C LEU A 54 10.26 -5.03 4.33
N CYS A 55 10.45 -5.44 3.08
CA CYS A 55 11.74 -5.37 2.39
C CYS A 55 11.72 -4.28 1.31
N TRP A 56 12.77 -3.45 1.28
CA TRP A 56 13.00 -2.52 0.18
C TRP A 56 13.84 -3.16 -0.91
N VAL A 57 13.41 -3.01 -2.16
CA VAL A 57 14.21 -3.36 -3.35
C VAL A 57 14.33 -2.16 -4.26
N ARG A 58 15.36 -2.11 -5.09
CA ARG A 58 15.46 -1.07 -6.11
C ARG A 58 14.53 -1.40 -7.28
N ALA A 59 13.78 -0.40 -7.75
CA ALA A 59 13.05 -0.51 -9.01
C ALA A 59 14.04 -0.80 -10.16
N HIS A 60 13.64 -1.63 -11.12
CA HIS A 60 14.39 -1.92 -12.36
C HIS A 60 15.75 -2.63 -12.22
N GLN A 61 16.10 -3.12 -11.02
CA GLN A 61 17.12 -4.18 -10.83
C GLN A 61 16.75 -5.09 -9.64
N GLY A 62 15.45 -5.25 -9.40
CA GLY A 62 14.92 -6.17 -8.38
C GLY A 62 14.80 -7.59 -8.93
N PRO A 63 14.49 -8.59 -8.08
CA PRO A 63 14.15 -9.93 -8.56
C PRO A 63 12.97 -9.86 -9.55
N PHE A 64 12.94 -10.76 -10.53
CA PHE A 64 11.98 -10.83 -11.64
C PHE A 64 10.50 -10.62 -11.23
N GLY A 65 10.12 -10.99 -10.00
CA GLY A 65 8.77 -10.77 -9.46
C GLY A 65 8.37 -9.29 -9.25
N ASN A 66 9.33 -8.40 -9.04
CA ASN A 66 9.06 -6.96 -8.89
C ASN A 66 8.76 -6.30 -10.25
N GLU A 67 9.43 -6.77 -11.31
CA GLU A 67 9.16 -6.36 -12.69
C GLU A 67 7.78 -6.83 -13.14
N LEU A 68 7.41 -8.08 -12.84
CA LEU A 68 6.07 -8.59 -13.10
C LEU A 68 4.98 -7.80 -12.35
N THR A 69 5.23 -7.40 -11.10
CA THR A 69 4.26 -6.60 -10.33
C THR A 69 4.10 -5.18 -10.90
N ASP A 70 5.19 -4.59 -11.39
CA ASP A 70 5.17 -3.27 -12.02
C ASP A 70 4.50 -3.34 -13.41
N GLU A 71 4.73 -4.39 -14.19
CA GLU A 71 4.02 -4.65 -15.45
C GLU A 71 2.52 -4.84 -15.22
N LEU A 72 2.13 -5.66 -14.24
CA LEU A 72 0.71 -5.85 -13.89
C LEU A 72 0.08 -4.55 -13.38
N SER A 73 0.82 -3.75 -12.61
CA SER A 73 0.33 -2.45 -12.13
C SER A 73 0.14 -1.45 -13.28
N LYS A 74 1.09 -1.42 -14.24
CA LYS A 74 1.00 -0.64 -15.48
C LYS A 74 -0.16 -1.11 -16.35
N GLU A 75 -0.37 -2.42 -16.49
CA GLU A 75 -1.49 -2.98 -17.24
C GLU A 75 -2.84 -2.62 -16.58
N ALA A 76 -2.93 -2.72 -15.25
CA ALA A 76 -4.12 -2.35 -14.51
C ALA A 76 -4.41 -0.83 -14.53
N THR A 77 -3.38 0.01 -14.68
CA THR A 77 -3.56 1.46 -14.86
C THR A 77 -3.73 1.88 -16.33
N ALA A 78 -3.35 1.04 -17.29
CA ALA A 78 -3.52 1.27 -18.72
C ALA A 78 -4.86 0.77 -19.27
N ARG A 79 -5.54 -0.14 -18.56
CA ARG A 79 -6.92 -0.55 -18.89
C ARG A 79 -7.91 0.51 -18.42
N ASP A 80 -8.70 1.06 -19.35
CA ASP A 80 -9.80 2.02 -19.09
C ASP A 80 -11.00 1.40 -18.35
N THR A 81 -11.03 0.08 -18.20
CA THR A 81 -12.13 -0.67 -17.55
C THR A 81 -11.77 -1.04 -16.12
N ILE A 82 -12.51 -0.46 -15.17
CA ILE A 82 -12.40 -0.78 -13.74
C ILE A 82 -13.16 -2.09 -13.46
N ASP A 83 -12.43 -3.20 -13.31
CA ASP A 83 -13.01 -4.53 -13.05
C ASP A 83 -13.55 -4.67 -11.60
N TYR A 84 -13.16 -3.78 -10.68
CA TYR A 84 -13.65 -3.75 -9.29
C TYR A 84 -13.99 -2.34 -8.83
N LYS A 85 -15.29 -2.07 -8.64
CA LYS A 85 -15.80 -0.76 -8.24
C LYS A 85 -15.82 -0.64 -6.72
N PHE A 86 -14.71 -0.23 -6.11
CA PHE A 86 -14.71 0.15 -4.69
C PHE A 86 -15.36 1.53 -4.56
N ASN A 87 -16.57 1.57 -3.99
CA ASN A 87 -17.37 2.79 -3.90
C ASN A 87 -16.82 3.71 -2.80
N ARG A 88 -15.75 4.44 -3.11
CA ARG A 88 -15.41 5.68 -2.39
C ARG A 88 -14.55 6.57 -3.28
N TYR A 89 -15.20 7.52 -3.92
CA TYR A 89 -14.57 8.57 -4.71
C TYR A 89 -13.69 9.44 -3.78
N CYS A 90 -12.39 9.53 -4.05
CA CYS A 90 -11.44 10.36 -3.29
C CYS A 90 -11.60 11.88 -3.50
N VAL A 91 -12.68 12.34 -4.12
CA VAL A 91 -12.88 13.76 -4.47
C VAL A 91 -13.79 14.51 -3.47
N GLU A 92 -14.58 13.82 -2.65
CA GLU A 92 -15.48 14.48 -1.67
C GLU A 92 -14.79 14.96 -0.39
N LEU A 93 -13.65 14.38 -0.01
CA LEU A 93 -12.95 14.77 1.24
C LEU A 93 -12.28 16.15 1.18
N LYS A 94 -12.26 16.82 0.01
CA LYS A 94 -11.76 18.20 -0.10
C LYS A 94 -12.79 19.25 0.29
N TYR A 95 -14.08 18.94 0.30
CA TYR A 95 -15.13 19.95 0.53
C TYR A 95 -15.67 19.99 1.96
N ASP A 96 -15.56 18.91 2.74
CA ASP A 96 -16.12 18.88 4.11
C ASP A 96 -15.24 19.58 5.15
N VAL A 97 -13.92 19.62 4.94
CA VAL A 97 -12.97 20.27 5.87
C VAL A 97 -13.09 21.81 5.85
N ARG A 98 -13.82 22.39 4.89
CA ARG A 98 -13.93 23.84 4.70
C ARG A 98 -15.19 24.48 5.30
N ARG A 99 -16.08 23.71 5.95
CA ARG A 99 -17.36 24.20 6.51
C ARG A 99 -17.48 24.12 8.04
N LYS A 100 -16.36 24.02 8.76
CA LYS A 100 -16.33 24.13 10.23
C LYS A 100 -15.26 25.11 10.71
N TYR A 101 -15.33 26.36 10.26
CA TYR A 101 -14.87 27.57 10.96
C TYR A 101 -15.67 28.75 10.44
#